data_AF-A0A352KLK3-F1
#
_entry.id   AF-A0A352KLK3-F1
#
_cell.length_a   1.000
_cell.length_b   1.000
_cell.length_c   1.000
_cell.angle_alpha   90.00
_cell.angle_beta   90.00
_cell.angle_gamma   90.00
#
_symmetry.space_group_name_H-M   'P 1'
#
loop_
_entity.id
_entity.type
_entity.pdbx_description
1 polymer ?
#
loop_
_entity_poly.entity_id
_entity_poly.type
_entity_poly.pdbx_seq_one_letter_code
_entity_poly.pdbx_strand_id
1 'polypeptide(L)'
;PLQALIIDSWFDNYLGVVSLVRIKQGTLTLKDKIKVMSTGQLHLVDGLGIFTPKRQSKDRLSAGEVGYIVASIKDIHGAPVGDTLTHANRPAAEPLPGFQKVKPQVYAGLFPVDSGDYENFRDALAKLSINDASLEYEPESSQALG
;
A
#
# COMPACT_ATOMS: atom_id res chain seq x y z
N PRO A 1 -10.26 17.06 10.51
CA PRO A 1 -9.79 16.74 9.14
C PRO A 1 -9.81 15.22 8.95
N LEU A 2 -9.72 14.71 7.73
CA LEU A 2 -9.64 13.26 7.52
C LEU A 2 -8.33 12.72 8.11
N GLN A 3 -8.43 11.67 8.90
CA GLN A 3 -7.30 10.84 9.31
C GLN A 3 -7.74 9.39 9.15
N ALA A 4 -7.24 8.74 8.11
CA ALA A 4 -7.47 7.32 7.87
C ALA A 4 -6.15 6.56 7.96
N LEU A 5 -6.11 5.53 8.80
CA LEU A 5 -4.96 4.64 8.98
C LEU A 5 -5.01 3.55 7.91
N ILE A 6 -3.93 3.35 7.16
CA ILE A 6 -3.75 2.19 6.31
C ILE A 6 -3.40 1.00 7.22
N ILE A 7 -4.30 0.02 7.31
CA ILE A 7 -4.13 -1.20 8.11
C ILE A 7 -3.37 -2.25 7.31
N ASP A 8 -3.73 -2.38 6.03
CA ASP A 8 -3.19 -3.38 5.12
C ASP A 8 -3.37 -2.89 3.68
N SER A 9 -2.57 -3.41 2.75
CA SER A 9 -2.64 -3.10 1.33
C SER A 9 -2.31 -4.36 0.53
N TRP A 10 -3.05 -4.63 -0.53
CA TRP A 10 -2.75 -5.72 -1.46
C TRP A 10 -3.02 -5.30 -2.89
N PHE A 11 -2.47 -6.05 -3.83
CA PHE A 11 -2.72 -5.81 -5.25
C PHE A 11 -3.90 -6.62 -5.77
N ASP A 12 -4.78 -5.94 -6.50
CA ASP A 12 -5.89 -6.53 -7.24
C ASP A 12 -5.64 -6.34 -8.74
N ASN A 13 -5.71 -7.42 -9.51
CA ASN A 13 -5.36 -7.39 -10.94
C ASN A 13 -6.21 -6.42 -11.78
N TYR A 14 -7.41 -6.05 -11.31
CA TYR A 14 -8.31 -5.13 -12.02
C TYR A 14 -8.31 -3.73 -11.41
N LEU A 15 -8.17 -3.64 -10.09
CA LEU A 15 -8.31 -2.37 -9.37
C LEU A 15 -6.97 -1.71 -9.03
N GLY A 16 -5.85 -2.42 -9.21
CA GLY A 16 -4.53 -1.99 -8.73
C GLY A 16 -4.42 -2.18 -7.22
N VAL A 17 -3.67 -1.30 -6.55
CA VAL A 17 -3.50 -1.38 -5.09
C VAL A 17 -4.82 -1.04 -4.40
N VAL A 18 -5.28 -1.95 -3.56
CA VAL A 18 -6.43 -1.80 -2.67
C VAL A 18 -5.92 -1.68 -1.25
N SER A 19 -6.28 -0.61 -0.55
CA SER A 19 -5.87 -0.39 0.84
C SER A 19 -7.06 -0.60 1.78
N LEU A 20 -6.87 -1.43 2.79
CA LEU A 20 -7.75 -1.53 3.94
C LEU A 20 -7.43 -0.38 4.89
N VAL A 21 -8.43 0.44 5.19
CA VAL A 21 -8.27 1.64 5.99
C VAL A 21 -9.24 1.67 7.16
N ARG A 22 -8.80 2.28 8.26
CA ARG A 22 -9.65 2.64 9.39
C ARG A 22 -9.75 4.15 9.49
N ILE A 23 -10.95 4.68 9.40
CA ILE A 23 -11.17 6.12 9.58
C ILE A 23 -11.10 6.42 11.09
N LYS A 24 -10.04 7.10 11.52
CA LYS A 24 -9.90 7.55 12.90
C LYS A 24 -10.63 8.86 13.14
N GLN A 25 -10.59 9.77 12.17
CA GLN A 25 -11.29 11.04 12.24
C GLN A 25 -11.77 11.51 10.86
N GLY A 26 -12.88 12.25 10.85
CA GLY A 26 -13.47 12.81 9.64
C GLY A 26 -14.27 11.80 8.83
N THR A 27 -14.43 12.10 7.55
CA THR A 27 -15.18 11.29 6.60
C THR A 27 -14.42 11.28 5.28
N LEU A 28 -14.40 10.13 4.64
CA LEU A 28 -13.87 9.90 3.31
C LEU A 28 -15.04 9.58 2.37
N THR A 29 -15.15 10.32 1.28
CA THR A 29 -16.22 10.16 0.29
C THR A 29 -15.64 9.82 -1.08
N LEU A 30 -16.48 9.23 -1.93
CA LEU A 30 -16.09 8.90 -3.29
C LEU A 30 -15.67 10.17 -4.04
N LYS A 31 -14.61 10.08 -4.85
CA LYS A 31 -13.99 11.18 -5.60
C LYS A 31 -13.28 12.25 -4.75
N ASP A 32 -13.08 12.00 -3.46
CA ASP A 32 -12.20 12.86 -2.68
C ASP A 32 -10.76 12.74 -3.18
N LYS A 33 -10.06 13.89 -3.19
CA LYS A 33 -8.61 13.93 -3.40
C LYS A 33 -7.92 13.74 -2.05
N ILE A 34 -7.26 12.61 -1.90
CA ILE A 34 -6.51 12.27 -0.69
C ILE A 34 -5.02 12.47 -0.91
N LYS A 35 -4.32 12.65 0.21
CA LYS A 35 -2.87 12.77 0.31
C LYS A 35 -2.36 11.69 1.25
N VAL A 36 -1.38 10.94 0.79
CA VAL A 36 -0.59 10.02 1.61
C VAL A 36 0.42 10.85 2.40
N MET A 37 0.39 10.82 3.73
CA MET A 37 1.16 11.77 4.53
C MET A 37 2.67 11.49 4.49
N SER A 38 3.12 10.22 4.42
CA SER A 38 4.55 9.90 4.34
C SER A 38 5.19 10.28 3.00
N THR A 39 4.54 9.96 1.88
CA THR A 39 5.07 10.17 0.53
C THR A 39 4.70 11.55 -0.05
N GLY A 40 3.66 12.19 0.50
CA GLY A 40 3.12 13.43 -0.01
C GLY A 40 2.32 13.30 -1.31
N GLN A 41 2.20 12.09 -1.87
CA GLN A 41 1.51 11.85 -3.13
C GLN A 41 0.00 12.09 -3.00
N LEU A 42 -0.59 12.59 -4.09
CA LEU A 42 -2.01 12.88 -4.18
C LEU A 42 -2.70 11.84 -5.05
N HIS A 43 -3.80 11.30 -4.56
CA HIS A 43 -4.59 10.28 -5.25
C HIS A 43 -6.08 10.63 -5.21
N LEU A 44 -6.82 10.21 -6.23
CA LEU A 44 -8.28 10.36 -6.30
C LEU A 44 -8.92 9.06 -5.84
N VAL A 45 -9.91 9.12 -4.95
CA VAL A 45 -10.65 7.93 -4.53
C VAL A 45 -11.65 7.52 -5.61
N ASP A 46 -11.32 6.49 -6.36
CA ASP A 46 -12.17 5.94 -7.42
C ASP A 46 -13.22 4.96 -6.89
N GLY A 47 -12.93 4.32 -5.76
CA GLY A 47 -13.82 3.37 -5.11
C GLY A 47 -13.56 3.27 -3.62
N LEU A 48 -14.62 3.05 -2.85
CA LEU A 48 -14.52 2.73 -1.43
C LEU A 48 -15.70 1.87 -0.99
N GLY A 49 -15.55 1.15 0.10
CA GLY A 49 -16.60 0.27 0.60
C GLY A 49 -16.21 -0.49 1.85
N ILE A 50 -17.05 -1.45 2.22
CA ILE A 50 -16.83 -2.34 3.37
C ILE A 50 -16.85 -3.80 2.92
N PHE A 51 -16.39 -4.70 3.79
CA PHE A 51 -16.48 -6.15 3.57
C PHE A 51 -17.58 -6.75 4.45
N THR A 52 -18.53 -7.47 3.84
CA THR A 52 -19.64 -8.13 4.55
C THR A 52 -20.01 -9.51 3.99
N PRO A 53 -19.15 -10.55 4.08
CA PRO A 53 -17.70 -10.62 3.84
C PRO A 53 -17.32 -10.36 2.37
N LYS A 54 -18.31 -10.30 1.46
CA LYS A 54 -18.11 -9.84 0.07
C LYS A 54 -17.91 -8.32 0.06
N ARG A 55 -17.30 -7.79 -1.00
CA ARG A 55 -17.17 -6.34 -1.19
C ARG A 55 -18.55 -5.71 -1.36
N GLN A 56 -18.83 -4.68 -0.56
CA GLN A 56 -19.99 -3.82 -0.70
C GLN A 56 -19.52 -2.39 -0.85
N SER A 57 -19.68 -1.82 -2.06
CA SER A 57 -19.37 -0.42 -2.33
C SER A 57 -20.22 0.50 -1.47
N LYS A 58 -19.63 1.61 -1.03
CA LYS A 58 -20.27 2.68 -0.27
C LYS A 58 -19.89 4.03 -0.88
N ASP A 59 -20.71 5.04 -0.64
CA ASP A 59 -20.40 6.41 -1.09
C ASP A 59 -19.55 7.17 -0.06
N ARG A 60 -19.50 6.70 1.19
CA ARG A 60 -18.67 7.25 2.25
C ARG A 60 -18.20 6.20 3.26
N LEU A 61 -17.08 6.51 3.91
CA LEU A 61 -16.62 5.92 5.16
C LEU A 61 -16.43 7.04 6.20
N SER A 62 -16.95 6.85 7.39
CA SER A 62 -16.98 7.82 8.49
C SER A 62 -16.12 7.36 9.65
N ALA A 63 -15.77 8.29 10.56
CA ALA A 63 -14.98 7.99 11.74
C ALA A 63 -15.52 6.78 12.51
N GLY A 64 -14.64 5.83 12.82
CA GLY A 64 -14.95 4.55 13.45
C GLY A 64 -15.06 3.39 12.46
N GLU A 65 -15.37 3.65 11.19
CA GLU A 65 -15.55 2.60 10.19
C GLU A 65 -14.21 2.06 9.66
N VAL A 66 -14.23 0.78 9.29
CA VAL A 66 -13.16 0.08 8.60
C VAL A 66 -13.68 -0.33 7.24
N GLY A 67 -12.91 -0.05 6.19
CA GLY A 67 -13.32 -0.30 4.82
C GLY A 67 -12.12 -0.37 3.89
N TYR A 68 -12.37 -0.70 2.63
CA TYR A 68 -11.35 -0.63 1.59
C TYR A 68 -11.47 0.66 0.80
N ILE A 69 -10.36 1.09 0.23
CA ILE A 69 -10.28 2.17 -0.75
C ILE A 69 -9.51 1.72 -1.98
N VAL A 70 -9.88 2.28 -3.12
CA VAL A 70 -9.21 2.13 -4.41
C VAL A 70 -8.96 3.54 -4.92
N ALA A 71 -7.70 3.86 -5.19
CA ALA A 71 -7.30 5.21 -5.56
C ALA A 71 -6.30 5.26 -6.72
N SER A 72 -6.40 4.31 -7.65
CA SER A 72 -5.51 4.16 -8.83
C SER A 72 -4.01 4.19 -8.49
N ILE A 73 -3.66 3.73 -7.29
CA ILE A 73 -2.28 3.63 -6.84
C ILE A 73 -1.65 2.43 -7.57
N LYS A 74 -0.62 2.71 -8.36
CA LYS A 74 0.08 1.68 -9.18
C LYS A 74 1.18 0.95 -8.42
N ASP A 75 1.75 1.60 -7.42
CA ASP A 75 2.88 1.11 -6.64
C ASP A 75 2.42 0.88 -5.20
N ILE A 76 2.62 -0.33 -4.67
CA ILE A 76 2.25 -0.65 -3.28
C ILE A 76 3.02 0.22 -2.27
N HIS A 77 4.22 0.67 -2.61
CA HIS A 77 4.99 1.61 -1.79
C HIS A 77 4.39 3.03 -1.80
N GLY A 78 3.43 3.31 -2.69
CA GLY A 78 2.68 4.57 -2.72
C GLY A 78 1.66 4.71 -1.58
N ALA A 79 1.27 3.60 -0.93
CA ALA A 79 0.36 3.58 0.22
C ALA A 79 0.86 2.58 1.30
N PRO A 80 1.95 2.92 1.99
CA PRO A 80 2.60 2.01 2.91
C PRO A 80 1.72 1.71 4.14
N VAL A 81 1.77 0.46 4.59
CA VAL A 81 1.01 -0.02 5.75
C VAL A 81 1.43 0.75 7.01
N GLY A 82 0.44 1.20 7.78
CA GLY A 82 0.60 2.03 8.97
C GLY A 82 0.59 3.53 8.71
N ASP A 83 0.61 3.99 7.46
CA ASP A 83 0.62 5.42 7.13
C ASP A 83 -0.79 6.04 7.25
N THR A 84 -0.85 7.37 7.18
CA THR A 84 -2.07 8.17 7.29
C THR A 84 -2.46 8.78 5.96
N LEU A 85 -3.73 8.61 5.61
CA LEU A 85 -4.40 9.32 4.53
C LEU A 85 -5.18 10.50 5.08
N THR A 86 -5.06 11.64 4.41
CA THR A 86 -5.81 12.86 4.71
C THR A 86 -6.36 13.48 3.43
N HIS A 87 -7.30 14.43 3.55
CA HIS A 87 -7.73 15.24 2.40
C HIS A 87 -6.62 16.16 1.89
N ALA A 88 -6.50 16.30 0.57
CA ALA A 88 -5.50 17.15 -0.06
C ALA A 88 -5.79 18.65 0.14
N ASN A 89 -7.06 19.05 0.11
CA ASN A 89 -7.51 20.44 0.26
C ASN A 89 -7.54 20.91 1.73
N ARG A 90 -7.73 19.98 2.66
CA ARG A 90 -7.79 20.23 4.10
C ARG A 90 -7.01 19.14 4.83
N PRO A 91 -5.66 19.16 4.72
CA PRO A 91 -4.82 18.14 5.34
C PRO A 91 -4.94 18.18 6.86
N ALA A 92 -4.82 17.02 7.50
CA ALA A 92 -4.59 16.93 8.93
C ALA A 92 -3.25 17.59 9.27
N ALA A 93 -3.18 18.23 10.44
CA ALA A 93 -1.97 18.92 10.90
C ALA A 93 -0.83 17.92 11.15
N GLU A 94 -1.16 16.75 11.70
CA GLU A 94 -0.20 15.70 12.04
C GLU A 94 -0.72 14.33 11.57
N PRO A 95 0.19 13.43 11.13
CA PRO A 95 -0.16 12.05 10.85
C PRO A 95 -0.52 11.30 12.13
N LEU A 96 -1.17 10.15 11.99
CA LEU A 96 -1.40 9.26 13.12
C LEU A 96 -0.05 8.72 13.63
N PRO A 97 0.12 8.60 14.96
CA PRO A 97 1.33 8.05 15.53
C PRO A 97 1.47 6.56 15.19
N GLY A 98 2.72 6.09 15.11
CA GLY A 98 3.03 4.67 14.98
C GLY A 98 3.43 4.21 13.58
N PHE A 99 3.36 5.06 12.55
CA PHE A 99 3.97 4.73 11.26
C PHE A 99 5.50 4.64 11.42
N GLN A 100 6.05 3.46 11.15
CA GLN A 100 7.49 3.23 11.07
C GLN A 100 7.74 2.35 9.85
N LYS A 101 8.67 2.78 9.00
CA LYS A 101 9.15 1.88 7.94
C LYS A 101 9.88 0.72 8.63
N VAL A 102 9.35 -0.48 8.48
CA VAL A 102 9.93 -1.70 9.04
C VAL A 102 11.30 -1.89 8.40
N LYS A 103 12.34 -2.01 9.22
CA LYS A 103 13.71 -2.29 8.75
C LYS A 103 13.91 -3.81 8.72
N PRO A 104 14.34 -4.40 7.59
CA PRO A 104 14.70 -5.82 7.54
C PRO A 104 15.72 -6.15 8.63
N GLN A 105 15.51 -7.26 9.34
CA GLN A 105 16.41 -7.73 10.41
C GLN A 105 17.34 -8.86 9.95
N VAL A 106 16.99 -9.53 8.85
CA VAL A 106 17.68 -10.70 8.31
C VAL A 106 17.89 -10.48 6.82
N TYR A 107 19.08 -10.79 6.33
CA TYR A 107 19.46 -10.70 4.94
C TYR A 107 19.99 -12.06 4.46
N ALA A 108 19.70 -12.41 3.21
CA ALA A 108 20.20 -13.62 2.57
C ALA A 108 20.41 -13.37 1.08
N GLY A 109 21.50 -13.93 0.52
CA GLY A 109 21.73 -13.94 -0.93
C GLY A 109 20.98 -15.10 -1.58
N LEU A 110 20.18 -14.81 -2.59
CA LEU A 110 19.39 -15.78 -3.33
C LEU A 110 19.87 -15.82 -4.78
N PHE A 111 20.38 -16.97 -5.21
CA PHE A 111 20.90 -17.17 -6.56
C PHE A 111 20.15 -18.34 -7.22
N PRO A 112 19.66 -18.17 -8.46
CA PRO A 112 19.09 -19.29 -9.21
C PRO A 112 20.20 -20.30 -9.54
N VAL A 113 19.86 -21.60 -9.51
CA VAL A 113 20.82 -22.67 -9.85
C VAL A 113 21.18 -22.65 -11.34
N ASP A 114 20.22 -22.27 -12.19
CA ASP A 114 20.43 -22.05 -13.61
C ASP A 114 20.42 -20.53 -13.91
N SER A 115 21.49 -20.05 -14.54
CA SER A 115 21.60 -18.66 -15.02
C SER A 115 20.46 -18.23 -15.95
N GLY A 116 19.85 -19.17 -16.70
CA GLY A 116 18.72 -18.89 -17.57
C GLY A 116 17.45 -18.45 -16.83
N ASP A 117 17.33 -18.76 -15.54
CA ASP A 117 16.18 -18.42 -14.71
C ASP A 117 16.28 -17.04 -14.04
N TYR A 118 17.38 -16.31 -14.21
CA TYR A 118 17.58 -15.01 -13.56
C TYR A 118 16.42 -14.03 -13.83
N GLU A 119 15.99 -13.91 -15.09
CA GLU A 119 14.89 -13.00 -15.46
C GLU A 119 13.57 -13.44 -14.83
N ASN A 120 13.27 -14.75 -14.85
CA ASN A 120 12.08 -15.30 -14.21
C ASN A 120 12.10 -15.08 -12.69
N PHE A 121 13.26 -15.25 -12.05
CA PHE A 121 13.44 -15.06 -10.62
C PHE A 121 13.26 -13.59 -10.22
N ARG A 122 13.89 -12.66 -10.96
CA ARG A 122 13.72 -11.22 -10.77
C ARG A 122 12.26 -10.81 -10.91
N ASP A 123 11.58 -11.29 -11.94
CA ASP A 123 10.17 -10.97 -12.18
C ASP A 123 9.25 -11.58 -11.11
N ALA A 124 9.60 -12.76 -10.57
CA ALA A 124 8.90 -13.37 -9.44
C ALA A 124 9.05 -12.56 -8.16
N LEU A 125 10.26 -12.08 -7.84
CA LEU A 125 10.51 -11.19 -6.70
C LEU A 125 9.74 -9.88 -6.84
N ALA A 126 9.72 -9.28 -8.04
CA ALA A 126 8.93 -8.08 -8.31
C ALA A 126 7.42 -8.31 -8.09
N LYS A 127 6.89 -9.47 -8.48
CA LYS A 127 5.48 -9.82 -8.23
C LYS A 127 5.20 -10.08 -6.75
N LEU A 128 6.16 -10.62 -6.02
CA LEU A 128 6.02 -10.86 -4.58
C LEU A 128 6.05 -9.54 -3.81
N SER A 129 6.96 -8.62 -4.16
CA SER A 129 7.07 -7.31 -3.50
C SER A 129 5.83 -6.44 -3.71
N ILE A 130 5.06 -6.67 -4.79
CA ILE A 130 3.76 -6.03 -5.03
C ILE A 130 2.73 -6.35 -3.93
N ASN A 131 2.85 -7.48 -3.23
CA ASN A 131 1.94 -7.84 -2.13
C ASN A 131 2.60 -7.75 -0.75
N ASP A 132 3.93 -7.89 -0.68
CA ASP A 132 4.68 -7.82 0.57
C ASP A 132 5.51 -6.53 0.60
N ALA A 133 4.98 -5.49 1.25
CA ALA A 133 5.66 -4.21 1.41
C ALA A 133 6.90 -4.27 2.33
N SER A 134 7.14 -5.38 3.02
CA SER A 134 8.32 -5.58 3.88
C SER A 134 9.49 -6.26 3.16
N LEU A 135 9.24 -6.87 1.99
CA LEU A 135 10.28 -7.48 1.18
C LEU A 135 11.12 -6.39 0.50
N GLU A 136 12.42 -6.36 0.81
CA GLU A 136 13.41 -5.56 0.10
C GLU A 136 14.39 -6.51 -0.61
N TYR A 137 14.74 -6.23 -1.87
CA TYR A 137 15.73 -6.99 -2.62
C TYR A 137 16.56 -6.05 -3.50
N GLU A 138 17.82 -6.41 -3.71
CA GLU A 138 18.73 -5.72 -4.62
C GLU A 138 19.47 -6.74 -5.48
N PRO A 139 19.84 -6.40 -6.73
CA PRO A 139 20.62 -7.29 -7.56
C PRO A 139 22.05 -7.40 -7.02
N GLU A 140 22.49 -8.63 -6.77
CA GLU A 140 23.86 -8.98 -6.38
C GLU A 140 24.44 -9.94 -7.44
N SER A 141 25.72 -9.78 -7.77
CA SER A 141 26.45 -10.68 -8.68
C SER A 141 27.65 -11.31 -7.98
N SER A 142 27.78 -12.63 -8.06
CA SER A 142 28.86 -13.40 -7.45
C SER A 142 29.65 -14.18 -8.49
N GLN A 143 30.98 -14.08 -8.47
CA GLN A 143 31.84 -14.79 -9.43
C GLN A 143 31.68 -16.32 -9.42
N ALA A 144 31.23 -16.90 -8.29
CA ALA A 144 31.06 -18.34 -8.15
C ALA A 144 29.62 -18.83 -8.33
N LEU A 145 28.63 -17.94 -8.18
CA LEU A 145 27.21 -18.30 -8.13
C LEU A 145 26.39 -17.64 -9.25
N GLY A 146 26.98 -16.74 -10.03
CA GLY A 146 26.29 -15.87 -10.98
C GLY A 146 26.25 -14.43 -10.48
#